data_AF-A0A8H3V1U6-F1
#
_entry.id   AF-A0A8H3V1U6-F1
#
_cell.length_a   1.000
_cell.length_b   1.000
_cell.length_c   1.000
_cell.angle_alpha   90.00
_cell.angle_beta   90.00
_cell.angle_gamma   90.00
#
_symmetry.space_group_name_H-M   'P 1'
#
loop_
_entity.id
_entity.type
_entity.pdbx_description
1 polymer ?
#
loop_
_entity_poly.entity_id
_entity_poly.type
_entity_poly.pdbx_seq_one_letter_code
_entity_poly.pdbx_strand_id
1 'polypeptide(L)'
;MAKRADDAREKEQSPGISHEDAIDQPPRKKSKNAFSELMSKKSSTPNSDPRSALTTKLRTTGTVMSGRDGLLAYIKNPQNFASSSLISYDDNWVLIRDLYPKSSVHLLLLPRNPKLYNAHPYIACKDAAFLAAAKVEIEKARVIVASELRRLYGKDSVSEHARREAMESEDPPEVLPEGRDWSKEVMTGVHANPSMNHLHFHILSKDRYSPSLKHRKHYNSFNTRFFVPVEDLPLDEDDERHGAGRFLSDDMTCWRCGKNFKNQFAKLKPHLEDEFQAWKKE
;
A
#
# COMPACT_ATOMS: atom_id res chain seq x y z
N MET A 1 2.79 3.11 67.68
CA MET A 1 3.43 2.37 68.80
C MET A 1 3.08 0.91 68.61
N ALA A 2 3.94 -0.10 68.78
CA ALA A 2 5.40 -0.16 68.87
C ALA A 2 5.86 -1.46 68.13
N LYS A 3 7.06 -1.52 67.53
CA LYS A 3 8.26 -2.24 68.03
C LYS A 3 8.04 -3.33 69.13
N ARG A 4 8.84 -4.40 69.26
CA ARG A 4 9.78 -5.19 68.40
C ARG A 4 10.54 -6.15 69.35
N ALA A 5 10.65 -7.44 69.02
CA ALA A 5 11.72 -8.37 69.46
C ALA A 5 11.58 -9.64 68.58
N ASP A 6 12.58 -10.24 67.92
CA ASP A 6 14.03 -10.41 68.14
C ASP A 6 14.40 -11.61 69.05
N ASP A 7 14.78 -12.74 68.44
CA ASP A 7 15.86 -13.70 68.79
C ASP A 7 15.95 -14.75 67.63
N ALA A 8 17.09 -15.22 67.08
CA ALA A 8 18.39 -15.66 67.61
C ALA A 8 18.36 -17.16 68.05
N ARG A 9 19.30 -18.07 67.71
CA ARG A 9 20.55 -18.04 66.92
C ARG A 9 21.01 -19.49 66.56
N GLU A 10 22.23 -19.61 65.98
CA GLU A 10 23.10 -20.82 65.86
C GLU A 10 22.86 -21.68 64.58
N LYS A 11 23.87 -22.13 63.78
CA LYS A 11 25.22 -22.72 64.00
C LYS A 11 25.14 -24.12 64.64
N GLU A 12 25.86 -25.17 64.23
CA GLU A 12 26.80 -25.43 63.11
C GLU A 12 26.79 -26.98 62.83
N GLN A 13 27.63 -27.68 62.06
CA GLN A 13 28.94 -27.47 61.41
C GLN A 13 29.07 -28.42 60.17
N SER A 14 30.28 -28.70 59.64
CA SER A 14 30.50 -29.62 58.51
C SER A 14 31.83 -30.40 58.54
N PRO A 15 31.81 -31.73 58.33
CA PRO A 15 32.90 -32.52 57.73
C PRO A 15 32.48 -33.07 56.34
N GLY A 16 33.34 -33.64 55.49
CA GLY A 16 34.79 -33.88 55.53
C GLY A 16 35.24 -34.45 54.17
N ILE A 17 36.56 -34.56 53.90
CA ILE A 17 37.12 -34.89 52.57
C ILE A 17 37.84 -36.24 52.59
N SER A 18 37.61 -37.09 51.56
CA SER A 18 38.61 -38.06 51.09
C SER A 18 38.34 -38.58 49.66
N HIS A 19 39.30 -38.33 48.77
CA HIS A 19 39.80 -39.15 47.65
C HIS A 19 38.86 -39.96 46.71
N GLU A 20 38.97 -39.61 45.43
CA GLU A 20 39.31 -40.47 44.27
C GLU A 20 38.68 -41.87 44.15
N ASP A 21 37.89 -42.06 43.08
CA ASP A 21 38.40 -42.89 41.96
C ASP A 21 37.75 -42.47 40.62
N ALA A 22 38.40 -42.76 39.49
CA ALA A 22 38.01 -42.21 38.18
C ALA A 22 37.55 -43.27 37.16
N ILE A 23 36.32 -43.15 36.65
CA ILE A 23 35.86 -43.87 35.45
C ILE A 23 35.18 -42.90 34.48
N ASP A 24 35.71 -42.85 33.26
CA ASP A 24 35.22 -42.02 32.15
C ASP A 24 33.94 -42.60 31.53
N GLN A 25 32.90 -41.77 31.37
CA GLN A 25 31.79 -42.02 30.44
C GLN A 25 31.35 -40.70 29.77
N PRO A 26 31.24 -40.66 28.43
CA PRO A 26 30.96 -39.42 27.70
C PRO A 26 29.51 -38.96 27.86
N PRO A 27 29.25 -37.63 27.85
CA PRO A 27 27.92 -37.06 28.07
C PRO A 27 26.95 -37.45 26.95
N ARG A 28 25.76 -37.93 27.34
CA ARG A 28 24.66 -38.30 26.43
C ARG A 28 24.28 -37.12 25.52
N LYS A 29 24.49 -37.28 24.21
CA LYS A 29 24.05 -36.31 23.18
C LYS A 29 22.53 -36.14 23.25
N LYS A 30 22.06 -34.98 23.73
CA LYS A 30 20.66 -34.57 23.58
C LYS A 30 20.35 -34.37 22.09
N SER A 31 19.24 -34.91 21.60
CA SER A 31 18.79 -34.68 20.24
C SER A 31 18.46 -33.21 20.02
N LYS A 32 18.89 -32.65 18.88
CA LYS A 32 18.44 -31.33 18.43
C LYS A 32 17.06 -31.47 17.82
N ASN A 33 16.02 -31.25 18.62
CA ASN A 33 14.64 -31.25 18.14
C ASN A 33 14.38 -29.91 17.41
N ALA A 34 13.79 -29.92 16.21
CA ALA A 34 13.70 -28.76 15.31
C ALA A 34 13.16 -27.45 15.95
N PHE A 35 12.31 -27.57 16.97
CA PHE A 35 11.78 -26.45 17.75
C PHE A 35 12.85 -25.60 18.45
N SER A 36 13.99 -26.19 18.85
CA SER A 36 15.07 -25.46 19.52
C SER A 36 15.88 -24.58 18.55
N GLU A 37 15.92 -24.94 17.27
CA GLU A 37 16.58 -24.16 16.22
C GLU A 37 15.71 -22.96 15.78
N LEU A 38 14.39 -23.13 15.80
CA LEU A 38 13.39 -22.10 15.47
C LEU A 38 13.45 -20.88 16.43
N MET A 39 13.68 -21.12 17.72
CA MET A 39 13.68 -20.07 18.75
C MET A 39 15.04 -19.39 18.99
N SER A 40 16.10 -19.85 18.31
CA SER A 40 17.50 -19.50 18.63
C SER A 40 18.12 -18.45 17.70
N LYS A 41 17.42 -17.36 17.40
CA LYS A 41 17.97 -16.22 16.63
C LYS A 41 17.33 -14.87 17.00
N LYS A 42 17.89 -14.20 18.02
CA LYS A 42 17.66 -12.78 18.31
C LYS A 42 18.96 -11.99 18.10
N SER A 43 19.22 -11.59 16.86
CA SER A 43 20.22 -10.57 16.53
C SER A 43 19.52 -9.23 16.27
N SER A 44 19.94 -8.18 16.97
CA SER A 44 19.43 -6.83 16.77
C SER A 44 19.91 -6.28 15.42
N THR A 45 18.99 -6.16 14.47
CA THR A 45 19.20 -5.37 13.25
C THR A 45 18.39 -4.07 13.37
N PRO A 46 18.89 -2.93 12.82
CA PRO A 46 18.13 -1.68 12.84
C PRO A 46 16.89 -1.81 11.95
N ASN A 47 15.80 -1.13 12.35
CA ASN A 47 14.54 -1.10 11.61
C ASN A 47 14.77 -0.58 10.17
N SER A 48 14.83 -1.51 9.22
CA SER A 48 14.94 -1.22 7.80
C SER A 48 13.57 -1.40 7.16
N ASP A 49 13.01 -0.30 6.64
CA ASP A 49 11.72 -0.33 5.93
C ASP A 49 11.81 -1.38 4.80
N PRO A 50 10.88 -2.35 4.69
CA PRO A 50 10.87 -3.32 3.59
C PRO A 50 10.82 -2.66 2.21
N ARG A 51 10.33 -1.42 2.10
CA ARG A 51 10.45 -0.59 0.88
C ARG A 51 11.91 -0.26 0.54
N SER A 52 12.77 0.00 1.54
CA SER A 52 14.20 0.22 1.34
C SER A 52 14.89 -1.05 0.84
N ALA A 53 14.55 -2.21 1.40
CA ALA A 53 15.04 -3.50 0.91
C ALA A 53 14.57 -3.78 -0.54
N LEU A 54 13.31 -3.46 -0.87
CA LEU A 54 12.76 -3.59 -2.22
C LEU A 54 13.44 -2.65 -3.22
N THR A 55 13.58 -1.35 -2.92
CA THR A 55 14.28 -0.41 -3.81
C THR A 55 15.76 -0.73 -3.96
N THR A 56 16.39 -1.32 -2.95
CA THR A 56 17.77 -1.82 -3.05
C THR A 56 17.86 -3.03 -3.98
N LYS A 57 17.02 -4.06 -3.81
CA LYS A 57 16.98 -5.23 -4.72
C LYS A 57 16.65 -4.85 -6.18
N LEU A 58 15.75 -3.89 -6.38
CA LEU A 58 15.40 -3.36 -7.72
C LEU A 58 16.55 -2.58 -8.39
N ARG A 59 17.47 -2.01 -7.59
CA ARG A 59 18.71 -1.39 -8.08
C ARG A 59 19.81 -2.41 -8.36
N THR A 60 20.06 -3.35 -7.45
CA THR A 60 21.13 -4.36 -7.59
C THR A 60 20.91 -5.30 -8.78
N THR A 61 19.67 -5.51 -9.21
CA THR A 61 19.33 -6.33 -10.39
C THR A 61 19.44 -5.57 -11.72
N GLY A 62 19.80 -4.29 -11.73
CA GLY A 62 19.86 -3.46 -12.94
C GLY A 62 18.51 -3.20 -13.63
N THR A 63 17.41 -3.69 -13.04
CA THR A 63 16.10 -3.79 -13.70
C THR A 63 15.39 -2.44 -13.79
N VAL A 64 15.49 -1.59 -12.76
CA VAL A 64 14.78 -0.30 -12.70
C VAL A 64 15.70 0.86 -13.06
N MET A 65 15.41 1.53 -14.18
CA MET A 65 16.07 2.78 -14.57
C MET A 65 15.84 3.89 -13.55
N SER A 66 16.88 4.66 -13.24
CA SER A 66 16.77 5.79 -12.29
C SER A 66 16.11 7.00 -12.95
N GLY A 67 15.29 7.75 -12.20
CA GLY A 67 14.61 8.95 -12.68
C GLY A 67 13.20 8.68 -13.23
N ARG A 68 12.77 9.47 -14.22
CA ARG A 68 11.39 9.49 -14.73
C ARG A 68 11.02 8.25 -15.56
N ASP A 69 12.00 7.43 -15.94
CA ASP A 69 11.83 6.23 -16.77
C ASP A 69 11.73 4.93 -15.96
N GLY A 70 11.67 5.01 -14.63
CA GLY A 70 11.61 3.82 -13.75
C GLY A 70 10.39 2.91 -13.95
N LEU A 71 9.38 3.35 -14.69
CA LEU A 71 8.23 2.52 -15.10
C LEU A 71 8.55 1.60 -16.29
N LEU A 72 9.55 1.89 -17.13
CA LEU A 72 9.83 1.16 -18.38
C LEU A 72 10.11 -0.32 -18.15
N ALA A 73 10.71 -0.61 -16.99
CA ALA A 73 11.09 -1.94 -16.56
C ALA A 73 9.89 -2.88 -16.46
N TYR A 74 8.80 -2.42 -15.84
CA TYR A 74 7.55 -3.17 -15.71
C TYR A 74 6.90 -3.41 -17.08
N ILE A 75 6.97 -2.43 -17.97
CA ILE A 75 6.35 -2.51 -19.32
C ILE A 75 7.08 -3.52 -20.20
N LYS A 76 8.42 -3.46 -20.23
CA LYS A 76 9.27 -4.34 -21.06
C LYS A 76 9.39 -5.75 -20.49
N ASN A 77 9.65 -5.88 -19.19
CA ASN A 77 9.99 -7.15 -18.53
C ASN A 77 9.11 -7.42 -17.28
N PRO A 78 7.77 -7.43 -17.40
CA PRO A 78 6.88 -7.65 -16.26
C PRO A 78 7.19 -8.97 -15.52
N GLN A 79 7.58 -10.01 -16.24
CA GLN A 79 7.94 -11.33 -15.69
C GLN A 79 9.10 -11.32 -14.68
N ASN A 80 9.90 -10.24 -14.64
CA ASN A 80 11.01 -10.10 -13.68
C ASN A 80 10.54 -9.55 -12.31
N PHE A 81 9.26 -9.22 -12.14
CA PHE A 81 8.72 -8.59 -10.94
C PHE A 81 7.86 -9.54 -10.11
N ALA A 82 8.04 -9.49 -8.79
CA ALA A 82 7.24 -10.28 -7.86
C ALA A 82 5.80 -9.74 -7.71
N SER A 83 4.86 -10.63 -7.40
CA SER A 83 3.41 -10.38 -7.22
C SER A 83 3.05 -9.39 -6.09
N SER A 84 4.03 -8.99 -5.28
CA SER A 84 3.94 -7.88 -4.33
C SER A 84 3.99 -6.49 -4.99
N SER A 85 4.39 -6.42 -6.27
CA SER A 85 4.53 -5.19 -7.06
C SER A 85 3.76 -5.26 -8.39
N LEU A 86 3.84 -6.40 -9.08
CA LEU A 86 3.04 -6.74 -10.25
C LEU A 86 1.71 -7.36 -9.82
N ILE A 87 0.61 -7.07 -10.53
CA ILE A 87 -0.69 -7.73 -10.32
C ILE A 87 -1.04 -8.61 -11.52
N SER A 88 -0.98 -8.05 -12.73
CA SER A 88 -1.25 -8.76 -13.98
C SER A 88 -0.50 -8.11 -15.14
N TYR A 89 -0.34 -8.86 -16.23
CA TYR A 89 0.06 -8.35 -17.53
C TYR A 89 -0.45 -9.28 -18.64
N ASP A 90 -0.66 -8.70 -19.82
CA ASP A 90 -0.83 -9.42 -21.09
C ASP A 90 0.09 -8.76 -22.15
N ASP A 91 -0.12 -8.98 -23.44
CA ASP A 91 0.69 -8.35 -24.50
C ASP A 91 0.40 -6.85 -24.71
N ASN A 92 -0.71 -6.33 -24.16
CA ASN A 92 -1.18 -4.96 -24.33
C ASN A 92 -1.00 -4.09 -23.08
N TRP A 93 -1.04 -4.69 -21.88
CA TRP A 93 -1.17 -3.99 -20.60
C TRP A 93 -0.29 -4.58 -19.49
N VAL A 94 0.06 -3.75 -18.52
CA VAL A 94 0.64 -4.15 -17.22
C VAL A 94 -0.07 -3.40 -16.10
N LEU A 95 -0.55 -4.12 -15.09
CA LEU A 95 -1.13 -3.55 -13.87
C LEU A 95 -0.18 -3.77 -12.70
N ILE A 96 0.25 -2.69 -12.06
CA ILE A 96 1.20 -2.69 -10.93
C ILE A 96 0.67 -1.91 -9.74
N ARG A 97 1.25 -2.10 -8.56
CA ARG A 97 1.04 -1.25 -7.38
C ARG A 97 1.98 -0.05 -7.44
N ASP A 98 1.50 1.17 -7.15
CA ASP A 98 2.39 2.34 -6.99
C ASP A 98 3.34 2.06 -5.81
N LEU A 99 4.66 2.17 -6.06
CA LEU A 99 5.71 2.02 -5.04
C LEU A 99 5.60 3.07 -3.93
N TYR A 100 4.98 4.22 -4.23
CA TYR A 100 4.77 5.34 -3.31
C TYR A 100 3.28 5.72 -3.25
N PRO A 101 2.37 4.80 -2.87
CA PRO A 101 0.92 4.96 -3.05
C PRO A 101 0.38 6.22 -2.36
N LYS A 102 -0.58 6.93 -2.94
CA LYS A 102 -1.05 8.23 -2.40
C LYS A 102 -2.33 8.13 -1.55
N SER A 103 -3.01 6.99 -1.66
CA SER A 103 -4.15 6.54 -0.86
C SER A 103 -3.86 5.14 -0.31
N SER A 104 -4.78 4.57 0.47
CA SER A 104 -4.69 3.21 1.02
C SER A 104 -4.39 2.14 -0.03
N VAL A 105 -5.04 2.21 -1.20
CA VAL A 105 -4.74 1.38 -2.36
C VAL A 105 -4.49 2.30 -3.56
N HIS A 106 -3.39 2.06 -4.28
CA HIS A 106 -3.05 2.80 -5.51
C HIS A 106 -2.34 1.88 -6.50
N LEU A 107 -2.98 1.67 -7.65
CA LEU A 107 -2.47 0.92 -8.78
C LEU A 107 -2.15 1.85 -9.95
N LEU A 108 -1.23 1.41 -10.81
CA LEU A 108 -0.91 2.03 -12.08
C LEU A 108 -1.15 1.01 -13.20
N LEU A 109 -1.94 1.38 -14.21
CA LEU A 109 -2.11 0.62 -15.45
C LEU A 109 -1.26 1.27 -16.55
N LEU A 110 -0.45 0.48 -17.26
CA LEU A 110 0.49 0.94 -18.28
C LEU A 110 0.31 0.16 -19.60
N PRO A 111 0.27 0.83 -20.77
CA PRO A 111 0.23 0.15 -22.05
C PRO A 111 1.61 -0.37 -22.48
N ARG A 112 1.62 -1.54 -23.13
CA ARG A 112 2.82 -2.22 -23.66
C ARG A 112 3.13 -1.91 -25.12
N ASN A 113 2.27 -1.16 -25.82
CA ASN A 113 2.54 -0.68 -27.17
C ASN A 113 3.70 0.35 -27.16
N PRO A 114 4.85 0.09 -27.82
CA PRO A 114 6.01 0.99 -27.79
C PRO A 114 5.74 2.41 -28.32
N LYS A 115 4.75 2.58 -29.21
CA LYS A 115 4.34 3.91 -29.71
C LYS A 115 3.71 4.78 -28.63
N LEU A 116 3.13 4.17 -27.60
CA LEU A 116 2.41 4.85 -26.52
C LEU A 116 3.26 5.05 -25.27
N TYR A 117 4.47 4.47 -25.19
CA TYR A 117 5.33 4.55 -24.00
C TYR A 117 5.48 5.98 -23.51
N ASN A 118 5.98 6.90 -24.34
CA ASN A 118 6.21 8.31 -23.97
C ASN A 118 5.09 9.25 -24.45
N ALA A 119 3.91 8.71 -24.78
CA ALA A 119 2.80 9.53 -25.24
C ALA A 119 2.16 10.29 -24.07
N HIS A 120 1.94 11.59 -24.23
CA HIS A 120 1.16 12.36 -23.24
C HIS A 120 -0.28 11.81 -23.17
N PRO A 121 -0.91 11.69 -21.99
CA PRO A 121 -2.25 11.13 -21.85
C PRO A 121 -3.28 11.75 -22.81
N TYR A 122 -3.28 13.08 -22.93
CA TYR A 122 -4.17 13.82 -23.84
C TYR A 122 -3.92 13.59 -25.34
N ILE A 123 -2.77 13.04 -25.72
CA ILE A 123 -2.46 12.67 -27.10
C ILE A 123 -2.81 11.21 -27.35
N ALA A 124 -2.45 10.31 -26.44
CA ALA A 124 -2.81 8.90 -26.54
C ALA A 124 -4.33 8.68 -26.53
N CYS A 125 -5.06 9.39 -25.66
CA CYS A 125 -6.50 9.20 -25.51
C CYS A 125 -7.36 9.86 -26.61
N LYS A 126 -6.75 10.55 -27.59
CA LYS A 126 -7.45 10.98 -28.82
C LYS A 126 -7.69 9.81 -29.78
N ASP A 127 -6.95 8.70 -29.64
CA ASP A 127 -7.32 7.42 -30.24
C ASP A 127 -8.48 6.80 -29.44
N ALA A 128 -9.67 6.84 -30.02
CA ALA A 128 -10.89 6.32 -29.40
C ALA A 128 -10.87 4.79 -29.18
N ALA A 129 -10.16 4.03 -30.02
CA ALA A 129 -10.03 2.58 -29.86
C ALA A 129 -9.06 2.25 -28.70
N PHE A 130 -7.94 2.96 -28.61
CA PHE A 130 -7.05 2.87 -27.44
C PHE A 130 -7.78 3.26 -26.15
N LEU A 131 -8.53 4.38 -26.15
CA LEU A 131 -9.23 4.83 -24.95
C LEU A 131 -10.37 3.87 -24.54
N ALA A 132 -11.08 3.27 -25.49
CA ALA A 132 -12.08 2.25 -25.19
C ALA A 132 -11.43 1.01 -24.54
N ALA A 133 -10.33 0.52 -25.09
CA ALA A 133 -9.56 -0.58 -24.50
C ALA A 133 -9.01 -0.23 -23.10
N ALA A 134 -8.53 1.01 -22.91
CA ALA A 134 -8.08 1.51 -21.62
C ALA A 134 -9.22 1.54 -20.59
N LYS A 135 -10.40 2.07 -20.95
CA LYS A 135 -11.58 2.12 -20.07
C LYS A 135 -12.03 0.72 -19.63
N VAL A 136 -11.98 -0.29 -20.51
CA VAL A 136 -12.26 -1.70 -20.17
C VAL A 136 -11.26 -2.27 -19.15
N GLU A 137 -9.96 -2.05 -19.34
CA GLU A 137 -8.94 -2.58 -18.42
C GLU A 137 -8.90 -1.82 -17.08
N ILE A 138 -9.21 -0.53 -17.09
CA ILE A 138 -9.35 0.30 -15.89
C ILE A 138 -10.53 -0.17 -15.03
N GLU A 139 -11.64 -0.63 -15.62
CA GLU A 139 -12.76 -1.16 -14.85
C GLU A 139 -12.42 -2.51 -14.18
N LYS A 140 -11.66 -3.39 -14.85
CA LYS A 140 -11.09 -4.59 -14.20
C LYS A 140 -10.19 -4.21 -13.02
N ALA A 141 -9.33 -3.20 -13.20
CA ALA A 141 -8.49 -2.68 -12.12
C ALA A 141 -9.32 -2.03 -10.99
N ARG A 142 -10.45 -1.37 -11.31
CA ARG A 142 -11.39 -0.81 -10.32
C ARG A 142 -11.99 -1.91 -9.44
N VAL A 143 -12.41 -3.03 -10.03
CA VAL A 143 -12.89 -4.21 -9.27
C VAL A 143 -11.80 -4.79 -8.36
N ILE A 144 -10.54 -4.86 -8.83
CA ILE A 144 -9.40 -5.32 -8.01
C ILE A 144 -9.17 -4.38 -6.82
N VAL A 145 -9.22 -3.05 -7.02
CA VAL A 145 -9.11 -2.08 -5.90
C VAL A 145 -10.29 -2.19 -4.95
N ALA A 146 -11.52 -2.27 -5.45
CA ALA A 146 -12.72 -2.43 -4.62
C ALA A 146 -12.65 -3.70 -3.74
N SER A 147 -12.19 -4.83 -4.30
CA SER A 147 -11.98 -6.07 -3.56
C SER A 147 -10.87 -5.95 -2.50
N GLU A 148 -9.78 -5.25 -2.79
CA GLU A 148 -8.70 -5.00 -1.82
C GLU A 148 -9.17 -4.06 -0.69
N LEU A 149 -10.00 -3.06 -0.98
CA LEU A 149 -10.62 -2.21 0.04
C LEU A 149 -11.57 -2.99 0.95
N ARG A 150 -12.45 -3.84 0.39
CA ARG A 150 -13.26 -4.78 1.20
C ARG A 150 -12.38 -5.66 2.09
N ARG A 151 -11.29 -6.22 1.54
CA ARG A 151 -10.35 -7.07 2.29
C ARG A 151 -9.60 -6.33 3.42
N LEU A 152 -9.33 -5.03 3.26
CA LEU A 152 -8.65 -4.21 4.25
C LEU A 152 -9.59 -3.65 5.32
N TYR A 153 -10.80 -3.23 4.94
CA TYR A 153 -11.68 -2.37 5.75
C TYR A 153 -13.12 -2.90 5.92
N GLY A 154 -13.56 -3.91 5.18
CA GLY A 154 -14.91 -4.46 5.28
C GLY A 154 -15.28 -5.01 6.66
N LYS A 155 -14.29 -5.44 7.45
CA LYS A 155 -14.47 -5.82 8.87
C LYS A 155 -14.69 -4.62 9.83
N ASP A 156 -14.26 -3.42 9.43
CA ASP A 156 -14.41 -2.18 10.22
C ASP A 156 -15.67 -1.39 9.80
N SER A 157 -16.23 -1.69 8.61
CA SER A 157 -17.37 -1.04 7.95
C SER A 157 -18.72 -1.53 8.48
N VAL A 158 -19.60 -0.59 8.85
CA VAL A 158 -20.99 -0.88 9.26
C VAL A 158 -21.81 -1.38 8.06
N SER A 159 -21.61 -0.81 6.87
CA SER A 159 -22.34 -1.20 5.66
C SER A 159 -21.93 -2.57 5.09
N GLU A 160 -20.85 -3.19 5.56
CA GLU A 160 -20.52 -4.60 5.27
C GLU A 160 -20.99 -5.56 6.37
N HIS A 161 -21.50 -5.09 7.52
CA HIS A 161 -21.73 -5.91 8.72
C HIS A 161 -22.67 -7.10 8.46
N ALA A 162 -23.88 -6.84 7.95
CA ALA A 162 -24.86 -7.88 7.66
C ALA A 162 -24.39 -8.86 6.56
N ARG A 163 -23.62 -8.37 5.58
CA ARG A 163 -23.01 -9.20 4.53
C ARG A 163 -21.93 -10.12 5.09
N ARG A 164 -21.12 -9.63 6.03
CA ARG A 164 -20.09 -10.41 6.70
C ARG A 164 -20.73 -11.45 7.63
N GLU A 165 -21.71 -11.07 8.45
CA GLU A 165 -22.42 -12.00 9.35
C GLU A 165 -23.09 -13.16 8.58
N ALA A 166 -23.75 -12.87 7.46
CA ALA A 166 -24.33 -13.90 6.59
C ALA A 166 -23.28 -14.79 5.89
N MET A 167 -22.03 -14.34 5.78
CA MET A 167 -20.91 -15.13 5.24
C MET A 167 -20.19 -15.94 6.33
N GLU A 168 -20.31 -15.52 7.60
CA GLU A 168 -19.68 -16.13 8.78
C GLU A 168 -20.66 -17.03 9.58
N SER A 169 -21.93 -17.12 9.18
CA SER A 169 -22.96 -17.96 9.81
C SER A 169 -22.81 -19.46 9.51
N GLU A 170 -23.35 -20.32 10.39
CA GLU A 170 -23.30 -21.79 10.24
C GLU A 170 -24.09 -22.32 9.02
N ASP A 171 -25.12 -21.59 8.58
CA ASP A 171 -25.93 -21.88 7.39
C ASP A 171 -26.01 -20.61 6.50
N PRO A 172 -25.00 -20.31 5.67
CA PRO A 172 -24.96 -19.11 4.83
C PRO A 172 -26.08 -19.10 3.77
N PRO A 173 -26.85 -18.00 3.62
CA PRO A 173 -27.88 -17.91 2.60
C PRO A 173 -27.25 -17.89 1.19
N GLU A 174 -27.90 -18.60 0.26
CA GLU A 174 -27.49 -18.67 -1.17
C GLU A 174 -27.30 -17.28 -1.79
N VAL A 175 -28.14 -16.31 -1.38
CA VAL A 175 -27.99 -14.89 -1.70
C VAL A 175 -27.57 -14.13 -0.45
N LEU A 176 -26.26 -13.85 -0.33
CA LEU A 176 -25.72 -12.94 0.67
C LEU A 176 -26.30 -11.52 0.47
N PRO A 177 -26.65 -10.79 1.55
CA PRO A 177 -27.18 -9.43 1.44
C PRO A 177 -26.15 -8.45 0.87
N GLU A 178 -26.64 -7.30 0.42
CA GLU A 178 -25.80 -6.21 -0.08
C GLU A 178 -24.83 -5.74 1.01
N GLY A 179 -23.60 -5.45 0.60
CA GLY A 179 -22.58 -4.81 1.42
C GLY A 179 -22.23 -3.44 0.87
N ARG A 180 -21.22 -2.77 1.43
CA ARG A 180 -20.71 -1.52 0.88
C ARG A 180 -20.28 -1.68 -0.57
N ASP A 181 -20.70 -0.74 -1.42
CA ASP A 181 -20.21 -0.64 -2.78
C ASP A 181 -18.83 0.04 -2.82
N TRP A 182 -17.78 -0.77 -2.62
CA TRP A 182 -16.39 -0.33 -2.68
C TRP A 182 -15.95 0.13 -4.09
N SER A 183 -16.75 -0.05 -5.15
CA SER A 183 -16.40 0.50 -6.48
C SER A 183 -16.54 2.04 -6.50
N LYS A 184 -17.55 2.57 -5.81
CA LYS A 184 -17.78 4.02 -5.56
C LYS A 184 -16.73 4.66 -4.63
N GLU A 185 -15.78 3.87 -4.14
CA GLU A 185 -14.64 4.31 -3.34
C GLU A 185 -13.36 4.50 -4.17
N VAL A 186 -13.39 4.16 -5.46
CA VAL A 186 -12.24 4.20 -6.37
C VAL A 186 -12.33 5.39 -7.33
N MET A 187 -11.21 6.08 -7.50
CA MET A 187 -10.98 7.09 -8.53
C MET A 187 -10.09 6.52 -9.64
N THR A 188 -10.36 6.93 -10.87
CA THR A 188 -9.71 6.43 -12.09
C THR A 188 -9.39 7.59 -13.01
N GLY A 189 -8.15 7.72 -13.48
CA GLY A 189 -7.76 8.88 -14.28
C GLY A 189 -6.27 9.03 -14.53
N VAL A 190 -5.87 10.21 -15.02
CA VAL A 190 -4.49 10.55 -15.36
C VAL A 190 -4.08 11.89 -14.72
N HIS A 191 -2.78 12.11 -14.58
CA HIS A 191 -2.26 13.44 -14.27
C HIS A 191 -2.19 14.31 -15.53
N ALA A 192 -2.62 15.56 -15.39
CA ALA A 192 -2.59 16.57 -16.45
C ALA A 192 -1.17 16.93 -16.94
N ASN A 193 -0.15 16.68 -16.12
CA ASN A 193 1.27 16.74 -16.49
C ASN A 193 2.02 15.60 -15.74
N PRO A 194 2.24 14.44 -16.37
CA PRO A 194 2.77 13.25 -15.70
C PRO A 194 4.16 13.44 -15.08
N SER A 195 4.33 12.95 -13.85
CA SER A 195 5.62 13.01 -13.14
C SER A 195 6.65 12.02 -13.68
N MET A 196 6.21 10.82 -14.08
CA MET A 196 7.00 9.84 -14.82
C MET A 196 6.86 10.07 -16.33
N ASN A 197 7.86 9.67 -17.12
CA ASN A 197 7.86 9.88 -18.57
C ASN A 197 6.85 9.01 -19.31
N HIS A 198 6.53 7.82 -18.76
CA HIS A 198 5.70 6.85 -19.47
C HIS A 198 4.21 6.96 -19.14
N LEU A 199 3.35 6.71 -20.12
CA LEU A 199 1.90 6.74 -19.95
C LEU A 199 1.44 5.74 -18.87
N HIS A 200 0.69 6.24 -17.90
CA HIS A 200 0.08 5.45 -16.84
C HIS A 200 -1.28 6.04 -16.44
N PHE A 201 -2.26 5.17 -16.23
CA PHE A 201 -3.52 5.52 -15.58
C PHE A 201 -3.42 5.17 -14.10
N HIS A 202 -3.93 6.06 -13.26
CA HIS A 202 -4.07 5.87 -11.82
C HIS A 202 -5.41 5.24 -11.51
N ILE A 203 -5.40 4.16 -10.72
CA ILE A 203 -6.60 3.53 -10.15
C ILE A 203 -6.37 3.47 -8.64
N LEU A 204 -7.05 4.32 -7.86
CA LEU A 204 -6.76 4.49 -6.43
C LEU A 204 -8.00 4.77 -5.59
N SER A 205 -7.93 4.43 -4.32
CA SER A 205 -9.00 4.71 -3.36
C SER A 205 -9.09 6.21 -3.01
N LYS A 206 -10.29 6.73 -2.71
CA LYS A 206 -10.53 8.17 -2.58
C LYS A 206 -10.07 8.80 -1.24
N ASP A 207 -9.62 7.99 -0.28
CA ASP A 207 -9.20 8.40 1.05
C ASP A 207 -8.00 9.39 1.10
N ARG A 208 -7.08 9.31 0.13
CA ARG A 208 -5.82 10.09 0.08
C ARG A 208 -4.97 9.94 1.35
N TYR A 209 -5.12 8.83 2.07
CA TYR A 209 -4.44 8.50 3.31
C TYR A 209 -3.24 7.59 3.03
N SER A 210 -2.02 8.12 3.22
CA SER A 210 -0.79 7.34 3.02
C SER A 210 0.45 7.95 3.70
N PRO A 211 1.39 7.11 4.20
CA PRO A 211 2.74 7.56 4.57
C PRO A 211 3.51 8.26 3.43
N SER A 212 3.20 7.95 2.16
CA SER A 212 3.83 8.53 0.97
C SER A 212 3.14 9.82 0.47
N LEU A 213 1.98 10.19 1.01
CA LEU A 213 1.42 11.53 0.89
C LEU A 213 2.22 12.48 1.81
N LYS A 214 3.11 13.31 1.25
CA LYS A 214 4.17 14.03 2.01
C LYS A 214 4.16 15.55 1.91
N HIS A 215 3.48 16.15 0.94
CA HIS A 215 3.42 17.61 0.74
C HIS A 215 2.28 18.01 -0.20
N ARG A 216 1.91 19.30 -0.24
CA ARG A 216 0.82 19.87 -1.07
C ARG A 216 0.73 19.27 -2.48
N LYS A 217 1.85 19.22 -3.21
CA LYS A 217 1.87 18.69 -4.60
C LYS A 217 1.43 17.22 -4.73
N HIS A 218 1.59 16.37 -3.69
CA HIS A 218 1.08 14.99 -3.69
C HIS A 218 -0.42 14.91 -3.36
N TYR A 219 -0.98 15.94 -2.72
CA TYR A 219 -2.41 16.00 -2.42
C TYR A 219 -3.18 16.63 -3.57
N ASN A 220 -2.80 17.83 -3.99
CA ASN A 220 -3.46 18.54 -5.09
C ASN A 220 -3.45 17.72 -6.38
N SER A 221 -2.40 16.94 -6.67
CA SER A 221 -2.35 16.13 -7.91
C SER A 221 -3.47 15.07 -8.00
N PHE A 222 -4.12 14.73 -6.88
CA PHE A 222 -5.28 13.83 -6.80
C PHE A 222 -6.54 14.53 -6.21
N ASN A 223 -6.52 15.86 -6.05
CA ASN A 223 -7.56 16.62 -5.34
C ASN A 223 -7.89 17.99 -5.97
N THR A 224 -7.39 18.25 -7.17
CA THR A 224 -7.73 19.41 -8.00
C THR A 224 -7.90 18.94 -9.45
N ARG A 225 -8.21 19.86 -10.36
CA ARG A 225 -8.30 19.62 -11.81
C ARG A 225 -6.99 19.14 -12.46
N PHE A 226 -5.90 19.03 -11.69
CA PHE A 226 -4.68 18.32 -12.10
C PHE A 226 -4.90 16.80 -12.25
N PHE A 227 -5.86 16.23 -11.53
CA PHE A 227 -6.36 14.88 -11.79
C PHE A 227 -7.48 14.97 -12.83
N VAL A 228 -7.32 14.25 -13.92
CA VAL A 228 -8.32 14.16 -14.99
C VAL A 228 -8.96 12.78 -14.94
N PRO A 229 -10.26 12.65 -14.62
CA PRO A 229 -10.97 11.37 -14.69
C PRO A 229 -10.80 10.72 -16.06
N VAL A 230 -10.80 9.38 -16.13
CA VAL A 230 -10.72 8.70 -17.43
C VAL A 230 -12.02 8.90 -18.23
N GLU A 231 -13.12 9.06 -17.51
CA GLU A 231 -14.46 9.39 -18.00
C GLU A 231 -14.41 10.68 -18.86
N ASP A 232 -13.74 11.72 -18.37
CA ASP A 232 -13.56 13.04 -19.01
C ASP A 232 -12.63 13.05 -20.24
N LEU A 233 -11.97 11.93 -20.58
CA LEU A 233 -11.06 11.86 -21.73
C LEU A 233 -11.78 11.44 -23.02
N PRO A 234 -11.33 11.91 -24.21
CA PRO A 234 -10.32 12.96 -24.41
C PRO A 234 -10.83 14.36 -24.04
N LEU A 235 -9.92 15.27 -23.71
CA LEU A 235 -10.24 16.68 -23.48
C LEU A 235 -10.39 17.45 -24.80
N ASP A 236 -11.25 18.47 -24.79
CA ASP A 236 -11.30 19.52 -25.81
C ASP A 236 -10.02 20.39 -25.76
N GLU A 237 -9.58 20.92 -26.90
CA GLU A 237 -8.30 21.63 -27.01
C GLU A 237 -8.21 22.90 -26.13
N ASP A 238 -9.36 23.55 -25.86
CA ASP A 238 -9.49 24.75 -25.02
C ASP A 238 -9.67 24.44 -23.52
N ASP A 239 -9.65 23.17 -23.10
CA ASP A 239 -9.87 22.79 -21.70
C ASP A 239 -8.76 23.34 -20.78
N GLU A 240 -9.17 23.96 -19.66
CA GLU A 240 -8.27 24.60 -18.69
C GLU A 240 -7.19 23.66 -18.10
N ARG A 241 -7.36 22.34 -18.24
CA ARG A 241 -6.45 21.27 -17.81
C ARG A 241 -5.30 21.02 -18.80
N HIS A 242 -5.28 21.68 -19.95
CA HIS A 242 -4.04 21.87 -20.73
C HIS A 242 -3.10 22.84 -20.00
N GLY A 243 -3.63 23.86 -19.30
CA GLY A 243 -2.89 24.84 -18.49
C GLY A 243 -2.63 24.41 -17.03
N ALA A 244 -2.49 23.11 -16.76
CA ALA A 244 -2.67 22.54 -15.42
C ALA A 244 -1.59 22.84 -14.36
N GLY A 245 -0.45 23.45 -14.71
CA GLY A 245 0.65 23.70 -13.77
C GLY A 245 0.25 24.52 -12.52
N ARG A 246 -0.80 25.36 -12.65
CA ARG A 246 -1.34 26.18 -11.56
C ARG A 246 -1.97 25.35 -10.43
N PHE A 247 -2.68 24.27 -10.76
CA PHE A 247 -3.52 23.53 -9.81
C PHE A 247 -2.74 22.83 -8.67
N LEU A 248 -1.44 22.59 -8.87
CA LEU A 248 -0.54 22.07 -7.82
C LEU A 248 -0.17 23.12 -6.76
N SER A 249 -0.59 24.38 -6.96
CA SER A 249 -0.37 25.49 -6.05
C SER A 249 -1.63 25.96 -5.31
N ASP A 250 -2.81 25.50 -5.72
CA ASP A 250 -4.11 25.81 -5.10
C ASP A 250 -4.15 25.49 -3.59
N ASP A 251 -5.11 26.11 -2.92
CA ASP A 251 -5.48 25.82 -1.54
C ASP A 251 -5.94 24.35 -1.37
N MET A 252 -5.48 23.70 -0.29
CA MET A 252 -5.86 22.32 0.01
C MET A 252 -7.22 22.24 0.70
N THR A 253 -8.29 22.01 -0.06
CA THR A 253 -9.62 21.68 0.47
C THR A 253 -9.74 20.18 0.75
N CYS A 254 -10.27 19.79 1.92
CA CYS A 254 -10.51 18.38 2.24
C CYS A 254 -11.48 17.75 1.23
N TRP A 255 -11.17 16.52 0.79
CA TRP A 255 -11.95 15.77 -0.18
C TRP A 255 -13.33 15.33 0.32
N ARG A 256 -13.51 15.19 1.64
CA ARG A 256 -14.74 14.68 2.27
C ARG A 256 -15.59 15.82 2.85
N CYS A 257 -15.05 16.63 3.76
CA CYS A 257 -15.79 17.76 4.35
C CYS A 257 -15.59 19.14 3.70
N GLY A 258 -14.80 19.27 2.61
CA GLY A 258 -14.56 20.53 1.89
C GLY A 258 -13.68 21.57 2.62
N LYS A 259 -13.38 21.38 3.92
CA LYS A 259 -12.62 22.32 4.76
C LYS A 259 -11.28 22.72 4.14
N ASN A 260 -11.04 24.02 4.02
CA ASN A 260 -9.82 24.59 3.42
C ASN A 260 -8.66 24.70 4.43
N PHE A 261 -7.50 24.12 4.11
CA PHE A 261 -6.25 24.15 4.88
C PHE A 261 -5.17 25.07 4.29
N LYS A 262 -5.49 25.78 3.20
CA LYS A 262 -4.60 26.64 2.43
C LYS A 262 -3.32 25.93 2.00
N ASN A 263 -2.16 26.44 2.38
CA ASN A 263 -0.85 25.82 2.19
C ASN A 263 -0.40 24.93 3.38
N GLN A 264 -1.21 24.77 4.43
CA GLN A 264 -0.81 24.22 5.73
C GLN A 264 -0.90 22.69 5.78
N PHE A 265 -0.06 22.00 4.99
CA PHE A 265 -0.08 20.53 4.85
C PHE A 265 0.06 19.78 6.19
N ALA A 266 0.80 20.35 7.14
CA ALA A 266 0.96 19.81 8.49
C ALA A 266 -0.36 19.76 9.30
N LYS A 267 -1.36 20.58 8.96
CA LYS A 267 -2.72 20.51 9.54
C LYS A 267 -3.68 19.65 8.72
N LEU A 268 -3.49 19.59 7.40
CA LEU A 268 -4.25 18.68 6.53
C LEU A 268 -3.97 17.22 6.87
N LYS A 269 -2.68 16.84 7.05
CA LYS A 269 -2.31 15.43 7.23
C LYS A 269 -2.97 14.71 8.41
N PRO A 270 -3.05 15.26 9.64
CA PRO A 270 -3.81 14.64 10.72
C PRO A 270 -5.33 14.63 10.43
N HIS A 271 -5.87 15.67 9.80
CA HIS A 271 -7.28 15.67 9.41
C HIS A 271 -7.63 14.57 8.39
N LEU A 272 -6.71 14.21 7.49
CA LEU A 272 -6.89 13.07 6.58
C LEU A 272 -6.84 11.71 7.30
N GLU A 273 -6.20 11.61 8.47
CA GLU A 273 -6.33 10.44 9.37
C GLU A 273 -7.74 10.42 9.97
N ASP A 274 -8.22 11.53 10.53
CA ASP A 274 -9.57 11.62 11.12
C ASP A 274 -10.66 11.23 10.10
N GLU A 275 -10.58 11.78 8.88
CA GLU A 275 -11.50 11.50 7.78
C GLU A 275 -11.41 10.04 7.32
N PHE A 276 -10.21 9.45 7.27
CA PHE A 276 -10.01 8.03 6.94
C PHE A 276 -10.56 7.09 8.01
N GLN A 277 -10.32 7.40 9.30
CA GLN A 277 -10.80 6.59 10.43
C GLN A 277 -12.32 6.66 10.62
N ALA A 278 -12.97 7.72 10.14
CA ALA A 278 -14.42 7.79 9.97
C ALA A 278 -14.87 7.03 8.72
N TRP A 279 -14.32 7.36 7.56
CA TRP A 279 -14.67 6.81 6.25
C TRP A 279 -14.64 5.28 6.21
N LYS A 280 -13.60 4.64 6.76
CA LYS A 280 -13.47 3.17 6.73
C LYS A 280 -14.54 2.43 7.56
N LYS A 281 -15.28 3.15 8.41
CA LYS A 281 -16.34 2.61 9.28
C LYS A 281 -17.73 2.77 8.69
N GLU A 282 -17.89 3.59 7.64
CA GLU A 282 -19.11 3.64 6.82
C GLU A 282 -19.36 2.26 6.21
#